data_AF-A0A4Y4KG52-F1
#
_entry.id   AF-A0A4Y4KG52-F1
#
_cell.length_a   1.000
_cell.length_b   1.000
_cell.length_c   1.000
_cell.angle_alpha   90.00
_cell.angle_beta   90.00
_cell.angle_gamma   90.00
#
_symmetry.space_group_name_H-M   'P 1'
#
loop_
_entity.id
_entity.type
_entity.pdbx_description
1 polymer ?
#
loop_
_entity_poly.entity_id
_entity_poly.type
_entity_poly.pdbx_seq_one_letter_code
_entity_poly.pdbx_strand_id
1 'polypeptide(L)'
;MAEPGYLPTPCLIRPEPVTEYPHPGALGEEFEARVDEWEMATFTTDDPEDHEPRYRWELSTAPGWKLGGHEPWNYQGYFGPVRCHTCGNKMRFVAAMASVEWDGGTASWAPAEFLDGPVNSRLRRQSPTDVRLGRHETMRIFTCPVSSVHPVISDLI
;
A
#
# COMPACT_ATOMS: atom_id res chain seq x y z
N MET A 1 -24.84 -17.92 -0.02
CA MET A 1 -24.44 -16.57 0.42
C MET A 1 -22.98 -16.69 0.81
N ALA A 2 -22.10 -15.81 0.32
CA ALA A 2 -20.70 -15.85 0.73
C ALA A 2 -20.61 -15.55 2.24
N GLU A 3 -19.62 -16.13 2.92
CA GLU A 3 -19.32 -15.80 4.31
C GLU A 3 -19.03 -14.28 4.43
N PRO A 4 -19.40 -13.63 5.55
CA PRO A 4 -19.05 -12.22 5.79
C PRO A 4 -17.54 -11.98 5.60
N GLY A 5 -17.18 -10.90 4.89
CA GLY A 5 -15.78 -10.53 4.62
C GLY A 5 -15.20 -11.01 3.29
N TYR A 6 -15.93 -11.81 2.51
CA TYR A 6 -15.51 -12.23 1.16
C TYR A 6 -16.17 -11.43 0.03
N LEU A 7 -17.17 -10.60 0.35
CA LEU A 7 -17.79 -9.67 -0.59
C LEU A 7 -17.69 -8.27 -0.01
N PRO A 8 -17.38 -7.27 -0.85
CA PRO A 8 -17.37 -5.90 -0.39
C PRO A 8 -18.78 -5.46 0.01
N THR A 9 -18.88 -4.75 1.13
CA THR A 9 -20.11 -4.02 1.46
C THR A 9 -20.39 -3.00 0.36
N PRO A 10 -21.62 -2.93 -0.19
CA PRO A 10 -21.96 -1.97 -1.22
C PRO A 10 -21.63 -0.54 -0.77
N CYS A 11 -20.75 0.13 -1.51
CA CYS A 11 -20.24 1.46 -1.18
C CYS A 11 -20.14 2.35 -2.42
N LEU A 12 -20.01 3.66 -2.20
CA LEU A 12 -19.73 4.62 -3.26
C LEU A 12 -18.22 4.69 -3.48
N ILE A 13 -17.77 4.43 -4.71
CA ILE A 13 -16.36 4.60 -5.08
C ILE A 13 -16.10 6.08 -5.36
N ARG A 14 -15.14 6.67 -4.63
CA ARG A 14 -14.59 8.02 -4.89
C ARG A 14 -13.10 7.92 -5.19
N PRO A 15 -12.69 7.78 -6.47
CA PRO A 15 -11.28 7.73 -6.81
C PRO A 15 -10.62 9.08 -6.55
N GLU A 16 -9.47 9.07 -5.88
CA GLU A 16 -8.62 10.24 -5.69
C GLU A 16 -7.27 10.01 -6.41
N PRO A 17 -6.84 10.93 -7.29
CA PRO A 17 -5.52 10.85 -7.89
C PRO A 17 -4.47 11.22 -6.84
N VAL A 18 -3.63 10.25 -6.49
CA VAL A 18 -2.58 10.41 -5.49
C VAL A 18 -1.22 10.28 -6.17
N THR A 19 -0.26 11.10 -5.74
CA THR A 19 1.15 10.96 -6.15
C THR A 19 1.88 10.12 -5.12
N GLU A 20 2.57 9.09 -5.58
CA GLU A 20 3.31 8.17 -4.74
C GLU A 20 4.64 7.85 -5.43
N TYR A 21 5.62 7.35 -4.67
CA TYR A 21 6.98 7.06 -5.15
C TYR A 21 7.37 5.59 -4.89
N PRO A 22 8.34 5.03 -5.62
CA PRO A 22 8.74 3.63 -5.41
C PRO A 22 9.18 3.35 -3.97
N HIS A 23 9.06 2.09 -3.53
CA HIS A 23 9.74 1.64 -2.32
C HIS A 23 11.25 1.94 -2.41
N PRO A 24 11.92 2.42 -1.35
CA PRO A 24 13.35 2.75 -1.39
C PRO A 24 14.22 1.63 -2.01
N GLY A 25 14.04 0.38 -1.58
CA GLY A 25 14.76 -0.76 -2.17
C GLY A 25 14.53 -1.00 -3.67
N ALA A 26 13.42 -0.51 -4.25
CA ALA A 26 13.21 -0.55 -5.71
C ALA A 26 14.09 0.47 -6.47
N LEU A 27 14.62 1.47 -5.77
CA LEU A 27 15.55 2.49 -6.29
C LEU A 27 17.02 2.11 -6.08
N GLY A 28 17.28 1.01 -5.37
CA GLY A 28 18.62 0.48 -5.11
C GLY A 28 19.13 0.74 -3.70
N GLU A 29 20.10 -0.08 -3.27
CA GLU A 29 20.61 -0.12 -1.90
C GLU A 29 21.17 1.23 -1.42
N GLU A 30 21.85 1.97 -2.30
CA GLU A 30 22.39 3.30 -1.95
C GLU A 30 21.28 4.30 -1.61
N PHE A 31 20.20 4.31 -2.39
CA PHE A 31 19.07 5.20 -2.14
C PHE A 31 18.33 4.79 -0.87
N GLU A 32 18.11 3.50 -0.68
CA GLU A 32 17.49 2.95 0.53
C GLU A 32 18.28 3.33 1.79
N ALA A 33 19.61 3.15 1.79
CA ALA A 33 20.47 3.53 2.91
C ALA A 33 20.40 5.03 3.23
N ARG A 34 20.33 5.88 2.21
CA ARG A 34 20.20 7.34 2.39
C ARG A 34 18.85 7.75 2.96
N VAL A 35 17.77 7.06 2.57
CA VAL A 35 16.44 7.27 3.16
C VAL A 35 16.46 6.85 4.63
N ASP A 36 17.03 5.68 4.94
CA ASP A 36 17.11 5.20 6.32
C ASP A 36 17.94 6.15 7.20
N GLU A 37 19.09 6.63 6.73
CA GLU A 37 19.92 7.62 7.46
C GLU A 37 19.16 8.92 7.70
N TRP A 38 18.45 9.42 6.69
CA TRP A 38 17.65 10.64 6.80
C TRP A 38 16.49 10.47 7.79
N GLU A 39 15.71 9.39 7.69
CA GLU A 39 14.60 9.11 8.61
C GLU A 39 15.09 8.93 10.06
N MET A 40 16.25 8.29 10.27
CA MET A 40 16.85 8.13 11.61
C MET A 40 17.35 9.44 12.21
N ALA A 41 17.95 10.33 11.42
CA ALA A 41 18.41 11.64 11.89
C ALA A 41 17.24 12.55 12.31
N THR A 42 16.10 12.35 11.67
CA THR A 42 14.83 13.05 11.89
C THR A 42 14.06 12.52 13.11
N PHE A 43 14.31 11.27 13.56
CA PHE A 43 13.62 10.62 14.69
C PHE A 43 13.99 11.19 16.09
N THR A 44 14.56 12.40 16.17
CA THR A 44 15.17 12.92 17.41
C THR A 44 14.23 13.76 18.29
N THR A 45 12.97 13.93 17.88
CA THR A 45 11.98 14.68 18.67
C THR A 45 11.27 13.73 19.65
N ASP A 46 11.37 14.01 20.95
CA ASP A 46 10.60 13.31 22.00
C ASP A 46 9.11 13.71 22.00
N ASP A 47 8.68 14.57 21.06
CA ASP A 47 7.32 15.07 20.95
C ASP A 47 6.52 14.17 19.99
N PRO A 48 5.53 13.41 20.48
CA PRO A 48 4.68 12.56 19.65
C PRO A 48 3.78 13.36 18.68
N GLU A 49 3.66 14.68 18.84
CA GLU A 49 2.96 15.55 17.87
C GLU A 49 3.87 16.06 16.75
N ASP A 50 5.20 15.96 16.91
CA ASP A 50 6.18 16.36 15.90
C ASP A 50 6.49 15.17 14.97
N HIS A 51 5.45 14.72 14.27
CA HIS A 51 5.54 13.68 13.26
C HIS A 51 6.30 14.23 12.04
N GLU A 52 7.62 14.12 12.06
CA GLU A 52 8.43 14.42 10.90
C GLU A 52 8.12 13.43 9.76
N PRO A 53 8.08 13.89 8.50
CA PRO A 53 7.68 13.06 7.38
C PRO A 53 8.66 11.91 7.19
N ARG A 54 8.13 10.68 7.08
CA ARG A 54 8.93 9.49 6.78
C ARG A 54 8.64 9.08 5.34
N TYR A 55 9.65 9.12 4.47
CA TYR A 55 9.50 8.80 3.05
C TYR A 55 8.77 7.46 2.84
N ARG A 56 9.16 6.43 3.60
CA ARG A 56 8.57 5.08 3.47
C ARG A 56 7.07 5.08 3.75
N TRP A 57 6.61 5.88 4.71
CA TRP A 57 5.23 5.86 5.20
C TRP A 57 4.35 6.96 4.61
N GLU A 58 4.94 8.09 4.22
CA GLU A 58 4.24 9.33 3.84
C GLU A 58 4.30 9.61 2.33
N LEU A 59 5.29 9.05 1.62
CA LEU A 59 5.55 9.41 0.22
C LEU A 59 5.67 8.21 -0.72
N SER A 60 6.13 7.07 -0.23
CA SER A 60 6.45 5.90 -1.05
C SER A 60 5.19 5.23 -1.61
N THR A 61 4.71 4.15 -1.02
CA THR A 61 3.55 3.43 -1.56
C THR A 61 2.33 3.70 -0.71
N ALA A 62 1.31 4.33 -1.28
CA ALA A 62 0.02 4.49 -0.64
C ALA A 62 -0.55 3.10 -0.26
N PRO A 63 -1.04 2.94 0.97
CA PRO A 63 -1.70 1.73 1.44
C PRO A 63 -3.09 1.58 0.79
N GLY A 64 -3.80 0.51 1.15
CA GLY A 64 -5.21 0.40 0.82
C GLY A 64 -5.52 -0.13 -0.58
N TRP A 65 -6.71 0.23 -1.04
CA TRP A 65 -7.20 -0.09 -2.39
C TRP A 65 -6.70 0.96 -3.38
N LYS A 66 -5.89 0.53 -4.34
CA LYS A 66 -5.37 1.43 -5.38
C LYS A 66 -5.26 0.76 -6.74
N LEU A 67 -5.26 1.60 -7.77
CA LEU A 67 -5.07 1.21 -9.16
C LEU A 67 -3.82 1.89 -9.72
N GLY A 68 -2.90 1.10 -10.27
CA GLY A 68 -1.62 1.60 -10.79
C GLY A 68 -0.69 2.12 -9.71
N GLY A 69 0.29 2.92 -10.12
CA GLY A 69 1.34 3.43 -9.23
C GLY A 69 2.45 2.41 -8.98
N HIS A 70 2.93 2.36 -7.73
CA HIS A 70 4.03 1.56 -7.26
C HIS A 70 3.54 0.42 -6.37
N GLU A 71 4.07 -0.79 -6.63
CA GLU A 71 3.69 -1.98 -5.90
C GLU A 71 4.00 -1.85 -4.39
N PRO A 72 3.03 -2.13 -3.49
CA PRO A 72 3.30 -2.11 -2.06
C PRO A 72 4.20 -3.29 -1.67
N TRP A 73 4.92 -3.12 -0.58
CA TRP A 73 5.75 -4.14 0.05
C TRP A 73 5.44 -4.20 1.54
N ASN A 74 5.57 -5.39 2.12
CA ASN A 74 5.39 -5.54 3.55
C ASN A 74 6.70 -5.21 4.29
N TYR A 75 6.69 -5.39 5.61
CA TYR A 75 7.82 -5.12 6.50
C TYR A 75 9.10 -5.89 6.16
N GLN A 76 9.03 -6.91 5.31
CA GLN A 76 10.20 -7.67 4.86
C GLN A 76 11.00 -6.94 3.76
N GLY A 77 10.44 -5.86 3.20
CA GLY A 77 11.10 -5.00 2.23
C GLY A 77 10.97 -5.49 0.78
N TYR A 78 11.78 -4.89 -0.10
CA TYR A 78 11.78 -5.13 -1.54
C TYR A 78 12.61 -6.38 -1.90
N PHE A 79 11.98 -7.37 -2.55
CA PHE A 79 12.66 -8.61 -2.98
C PHE A 79 12.93 -8.68 -4.49
N GLY A 80 12.82 -7.57 -5.19
CA GLY A 80 12.94 -7.53 -6.65
C GLY A 80 11.60 -7.53 -7.38
N PRO A 81 11.60 -7.29 -8.70
CA PRO A 81 10.38 -7.16 -9.46
C PRO A 81 9.69 -8.52 -9.64
N VAL A 82 8.36 -8.53 -9.59
CA VAL A 82 7.56 -9.69 -10.01
C VAL A 82 7.82 -9.97 -11.50
N ARG A 83 8.10 -11.24 -11.85
CA ARG A 83 8.44 -11.66 -13.22
C ARG A 83 7.39 -12.60 -13.79
N CYS A 84 7.10 -12.42 -15.07
CA CYS A 84 6.17 -13.28 -15.79
C CYS A 84 6.78 -14.68 -15.97
N HIS A 85 6.07 -15.73 -15.54
CA HIS A 85 6.52 -17.12 -15.67
C HIS A 85 6.65 -17.61 -17.11
N THR A 86 5.98 -16.97 -18.07
CA THR A 86 6.02 -17.35 -19.48
C THR A 86 7.20 -16.73 -20.23
N CYS A 87 7.45 -15.43 -20.05
CA CYS A 87 8.46 -14.70 -20.84
C CYS A 87 9.57 -14.02 -20.02
N GLY A 88 9.59 -14.14 -18.69
CA GLY A 88 10.64 -13.60 -17.81
C GLY A 88 10.65 -12.08 -17.60
N ASN A 89 9.90 -11.32 -18.41
CA ASN A 89 9.78 -9.87 -18.29
C ASN A 89 9.20 -9.42 -16.93
N LYS A 90 9.64 -8.24 -16.47
CA LYS A 90 9.04 -7.56 -15.30
C LYS A 90 7.54 -7.37 -15.57
N MET A 91 6.72 -7.79 -14.61
CA MET A 91 5.29 -7.59 -14.68
C MET A 91 4.92 -6.16 -14.28
N ARG A 92 3.82 -5.67 -14.85
CA ARG A 92 3.24 -4.38 -14.53
C ARG A 92 2.30 -4.54 -13.35
N PHE A 93 2.53 -3.77 -12.29
CA PHE A 93 1.58 -3.62 -11.19
C PHE A 93 0.29 -2.96 -11.69
N VAL A 94 -0.86 -3.54 -11.35
CA VAL A 94 -2.18 -3.08 -11.80
C VAL A 94 -3.00 -2.55 -10.65
N ALA A 95 -3.03 -3.25 -9.52
CA ALA A 95 -3.85 -2.88 -8.39
C ALA A 95 -3.35 -3.49 -7.10
N ALA A 96 -3.66 -2.83 -5.99
CA ALA A 96 -3.67 -3.45 -4.67
C ALA A 96 -5.08 -3.40 -4.08
N MET A 97 -5.43 -4.43 -3.32
CA MET A 97 -6.63 -4.50 -2.50
C MET A 97 -6.18 -4.88 -1.10
N ALA A 98 -6.47 -4.05 -0.12
CA ALA A 98 -6.07 -4.30 1.26
C ALA A 98 -7.28 -4.57 2.15
N SER A 99 -7.05 -5.27 3.26
CA SER A 99 -8.10 -5.41 4.28
C SER A 99 -8.36 -4.11 5.04
N VAL A 100 -7.39 -3.19 4.98
CA VAL A 100 -7.39 -1.91 5.69
C VAL A 100 -6.78 -0.85 4.75
N GLU A 101 -7.44 0.28 4.62
CA GLU A 101 -7.06 1.40 3.77
C GLU A 101 -5.86 2.18 4.30
N TRP A 102 -5.77 2.36 5.63
CA TRP A 102 -4.62 2.99 6.30
C TRP A 102 -4.53 2.52 7.76
N ASP A 103 -3.39 2.72 8.39
CA ASP A 103 -3.11 2.41 9.79
C ASP A 103 -2.54 3.62 10.55
N GLY A 104 -2.05 3.39 11.77
CA GLY A 104 -1.46 4.46 12.59
C GLY A 104 -0.18 5.06 12.01
N GLY A 105 0.51 4.35 11.12
CA GLY A 105 1.73 4.84 10.46
C GLY A 105 1.47 5.53 9.12
N THR A 106 0.26 5.40 8.57
CA THR A 106 -0.09 5.82 7.20
C THR A 106 -1.36 6.68 7.16
N ALA A 107 -1.73 7.28 8.30
CA ALA A 107 -2.95 8.06 8.43
C ALA A 107 -3.00 9.29 7.50
N SER A 108 -1.87 9.79 7.05
CA SER A 108 -1.75 10.88 6.07
C SER A 108 -2.32 10.55 4.68
N TRP A 109 -2.40 9.26 4.33
CA TRP A 109 -3.04 8.81 3.09
C TRP A 109 -4.56 8.71 3.22
N ALA A 110 -5.10 8.79 4.45
CA ALA A 110 -6.53 8.73 4.65
C ALA A 110 -7.19 10.01 4.12
N PRO A 111 -8.40 9.92 3.54
CA PRO A 111 -9.22 11.10 3.29
C PRO A 111 -9.36 11.93 4.57
N ALA A 112 -9.16 13.24 4.49
CA ALA A 112 -9.12 14.11 5.66
C ALA A 112 -10.40 13.98 6.52
N GLU A 113 -11.57 13.87 5.87
CA GLU A 113 -12.86 13.68 6.56
C GLU A 113 -12.95 12.37 7.38
N PHE A 114 -12.08 11.39 7.10
CA PHE A 114 -12.07 10.11 7.81
C PHE A 114 -11.21 10.16 9.08
N LEU A 115 -10.38 11.19 9.22
CA LEU A 115 -9.57 11.46 10.40
C LEU A 115 -10.32 12.28 11.47
N ASP A 116 -11.52 12.80 11.18
CA ASP A 116 -12.29 13.59 12.14
C ASP A 116 -13.00 12.76 13.22
N GLY A 117 -13.14 13.31 14.42
CA GLY A 117 -13.92 12.68 15.51
C GLY A 117 -13.14 11.61 16.30
N PRO A 118 -13.84 10.80 17.13
CA PRO A 118 -13.20 9.92 18.10
C PRO A 118 -12.47 8.74 17.43
N VAL A 119 -11.43 8.23 18.10
CA VAL A 119 -10.55 7.14 17.61
C VAL A 119 -11.34 5.93 17.12
N ASN A 120 -12.37 5.50 17.87
CA ASN A 120 -13.19 4.34 17.47
C ASN A 120 -13.91 4.54 16.14
N SER A 121 -14.30 5.77 15.80
CA SER A 121 -14.90 6.09 14.50
C SER A 121 -13.87 6.06 13.38
N ARG A 122 -12.64 6.53 13.65
CA ARG A 122 -11.52 6.47 12.68
C ARG A 122 -11.17 5.02 12.35
N LEU A 123 -11.02 4.16 13.37
CA LEU A 123 -10.72 2.74 13.20
C LEU A 123 -11.76 2.00 12.36
N ARG A 124 -13.05 2.36 12.48
CA ARG A 124 -14.10 1.76 11.63
C ARG A 124 -14.01 2.22 10.18
N ARG A 125 -13.57 3.45 9.93
CA ARG A 125 -13.44 3.99 8.57
C ARG A 125 -12.22 3.45 7.82
N GLN A 126 -11.26 2.84 8.53
CA GLN A 126 -10.09 2.19 7.92
C GLN A 126 -10.43 0.97 7.06
N SER A 127 -11.60 0.35 7.21
CA SER A 127 -11.99 -0.83 6.43
C SER A 127 -13.37 -0.64 5.80
N PRO A 128 -13.56 0.36 4.91
CA PRO A 128 -14.88 0.74 4.40
C PRO A 128 -15.47 -0.32 3.46
N THR A 129 -14.65 -1.22 2.92
CA THR A 129 -15.08 -2.30 2.03
C THR A 129 -15.56 -3.54 2.77
N ASP A 130 -15.26 -3.68 4.07
CA ASP A 130 -15.42 -4.92 4.86
C ASP A 130 -14.75 -6.17 4.24
N VAL A 131 -13.93 -6.02 3.20
CA VAL A 131 -13.19 -7.12 2.58
C VAL A 131 -12.04 -7.52 3.48
N ARG A 132 -11.92 -8.82 3.77
CA ARG A 132 -10.82 -9.37 4.56
C ARG A 132 -10.03 -10.38 3.76
N LEU A 133 -8.75 -10.08 3.56
CA LEU A 133 -7.79 -10.91 2.87
C LEU A 133 -6.86 -11.55 3.88
N GLY A 134 -6.76 -12.89 3.86
CA GLY A 134 -5.88 -13.66 4.74
C GLY A 134 -5.99 -13.22 6.22
N ARG A 135 -4.86 -12.77 6.78
CA ARG A 135 -4.75 -12.25 8.15
C ARG A 135 -4.60 -10.72 8.18
N HIS A 136 -5.47 -10.01 7.46
CA HIS A 136 -5.40 -8.55 7.23
C HIS A 136 -4.27 -8.14 6.28
N GLU A 137 -4.10 -8.94 5.22
CA GLU A 137 -3.06 -8.78 4.21
C GLU A 137 -3.49 -7.83 3.10
N THR A 138 -2.53 -7.51 2.23
CA THR A 138 -2.75 -6.78 0.99
C THR A 138 -2.54 -7.70 -0.21
N MET A 139 -3.55 -7.83 -1.06
CA MET A 139 -3.40 -8.51 -2.34
C MET A 139 -2.85 -7.53 -3.37
N ARG A 140 -1.84 -7.96 -4.13
CA ARG A 140 -1.32 -7.23 -5.29
C ARG A 140 -1.67 -7.98 -6.57
N ILE A 141 -1.95 -7.25 -7.63
CA ILE A 141 -2.29 -7.80 -8.94
C ILE A 141 -1.31 -7.28 -9.99
N PHE A 142 -0.79 -8.19 -10.79
CA PHE A 142 0.19 -7.92 -11.84
C PHE A 142 -0.22 -8.52 -13.18
N THR A 143 0.09 -7.82 -14.26
CA THR A 143 -0.13 -8.29 -15.64
C THR A 143 1.17 -8.27 -16.43
N CYS A 144 1.27 -9.14 -17.44
CA CYS A 144 2.42 -9.12 -18.34
C CYS A 144 2.28 -7.94 -19.33
N PRO A 145 3.30 -7.07 -19.46
CA PRO A 145 3.24 -5.97 -20.42
C PRO A 145 3.44 -6.43 -21.88
N VAL A 146 3.93 -7.66 -22.10
CA VAL A 146 4.25 -8.18 -23.44
C VAL A 146 3.02 -8.81 -24.11
N SER A 147 2.11 -9.39 -23.33
CA SER A 147 0.97 -10.13 -23.87
C SER A 147 -0.15 -10.25 -22.85
N SER A 148 -1.39 -9.99 -23.28
CA SER A 148 -2.60 -10.17 -22.48
C SER A 148 -3.02 -11.62 -22.31
N VAL A 149 -2.44 -12.56 -23.08
CA VAL A 149 -2.69 -14.00 -22.90
C VAL A 149 -1.74 -14.65 -21.89
N HIS A 150 -0.69 -13.93 -21.45
CA HIS A 150 0.18 -14.39 -20.36
C HIS A 150 -0.56 -14.31 -19.02
N PRO A 151 -0.17 -15.14 -18.04
CA PRO A 151 -0.87 -15.21 -16.77
C PRO A 151 -0.88 -13.86 -16.03
N VAL A 152 -2.01 -13.59 -15.36
CA VAL A 152 -2.11 -12.61 -14.28
C VAL A 152 -1.52 -13.24 -13.04
N ILE A 153 -0.67 -12.50 -12.33
CA ILE A 153 -0.15 -12.93 -11.02
C ILE A 153 -0.87 -12.12 -9.95
N SER A 154 -1.34 -12.80 -8.92
CA SER A 154 -1.82 -12.19 -7.69
C SER A 154 -1.16 -12.86 -6.50
N ASP A 155 -0.62 -12.06 -5.59
CA ASP A 155 -0.03 -12.52 -4.32
C ASP A 155 -0.58 -11.73 -3.13
N LEU A 156 -0.38 -12.28 -1.94
CA LEU A 156 -0.70 -11.63 -0.66
C LEU A 156 0.61 -11.25 0.02
N ILE A 157 0.66 -10.02 0.55
CA ILE A 157 1.78 -9.49 1.32
C ILE A 157 1.36 -9.00 2.70
#